data_AF-A0A0L6V2W2-F1
#
_entry.id   AF-A0A0L6V2W2-F1
#
_cell.length_a   1.000
_cell.length_b   1.000
_cell.length_c   1.000
_cell.angle_alpha   90.00
_cell.angle_beta   90.00
_cell.angle_gamma   90.00
#
_symmetry.space_group_name_H-M   'P 1'
#
loop_
_entity.id
_entity.type
_entity.pdbx_description
1 polymer ?
#
loop_
_entity_poly.entity_id
_entity_poly.type
_entity_poly.pdbx_seq_one_letter_code
_entity_poly.pdbx_strand_id
1 'polypeptide(L)'
;MIFFHVDDLVLVGPGNNFKQEFENRFNNSSCHEPNTILGMKFEREKGKIKLSLPNHIEHGLEELGLTECKVSTTPLTPNLKLRDASDDDHLRFKKLNINYRSAIGLLNHIAQLTRPDISFAVSSLARYSVKPGMTHWHEVKKVWQYLKGTRELKLTLEIKKPNQLLQIYSDASWGDDPQDRTSQSGYICFLFGSIISWNSSKQRSVTYSSTEAELNPLVEAFHEGVWLKALLAEIWNIQLDAANHIIDDPTLNEQLMMSDEEFKLKFCNEHLIDNKGLDDKVKKFGSNPKTRHIDLKTKGLRQEVKHQNIRIQLIKTTEMIADALTKSASKSSPPGVLE
;
A
#
# COMPACT_ATOMS: atom_id res chain seq x y z
N MET A 1 19.63 16.25 -13.07
CA MET A 1 19.61 15.46 -11.84
C MET A 1 20.35 14.16 -12.07
N ILE A 2 21.15 13.72 -11.10
CA ILE A 2 21.84 12.43 -11.15
C ILE A 2 21.27 11.61 -10.01
N PHE A 3 20.69 10.46 -10.35
CA PHE A 3 20.26 9.48 -9.37
C PHE A 3 21.35 8.42 -9.25
N PHE A 4 21.81 8.18 -8.02
CA PHE A 4 22.82 7.16 -7.74
C PHE A 4 22.30 6.23 -6.66
N HIS A 5 22.34 4.94 -6.91
CA HIS A 5 21.98 3.92 -5.96
C HIS A 5 22.94 2.73 -6.04
N VAL A 6 23.90 2.68 -5.11
CA VAL A 6 24.92 1.62 -4.96
C VAL A 6 25.65 1.32 -6.28
N ASP A 7 25.09 0.46 -7.12
CA ASP A 7 25.66 0.01 -8.39
C ASP A 7 24.99 0.68 -9.62
N ASP A 8 23.81 1.29 -9.45
CA ASP A 8 23.04 1.93 -10.51
C ASP A 8 23.25 3.45 -10.52
N LEU A 9 23.68 3.99 -11.67
CA LEU A 9 23.74 5.42 -11.94
C LEU A 9 22.77 5.77 -13.07
N VAL A 10 21.76 6.60 -12.78
CA VAL A 10 20.77 7.05 -13.76
C VAL A 10 20.83 8.56 -13.88
N LEU A 11 21.11 9.04 -15.09
CA LEU A 11 21.11 10.46 -15.41
C LEU A 11 19.70 10.89 -15.87
N VAL A 12 19.10 11.86 -15.17
CA VAL A 12 17.76 12.39 -15.47
C VAL A 12 17.82 13.90 -15.63
N GLY A 13 17.57 14.42 -16.84
CA GLY A 13 17.52 15.86 -17.05
C GLY A 13 17.64 16.28 -18.52
N PRO A 14 17.54 17.58 -18.81
CA PRO A 14 17.44 18.13 -20.18
C PRO A 14 18.75 18.08 -21.00
N GLY A 15 19.59 17.05 -20.85
CA GLY A 15 20.77 16.81 -21.69
C GLY A 15 21.86 17.87 -21.50
N ASN A 16 22.82 17.61 -20.61
CA ASN A 16 24.07 18.36 -20.49
C ASN A 16 25.25 17.53 -21.01
N ASN A 17 26.45 18.10 -20.98
CA ASN A 17 27.70 17.41 -21.34
C ASN A 17 28.18 16.40 -20.28
N PHE A 18 27.39 16.11 -19.23
CA PHE A 18 27.80 15.23 -18.14
C PHE A 18 28.18 13.83 -18.61
N LYS A 19 27.40 13.25 -19.55
CA LYS A 19 27.72 11.93 -20.11
C LYS A 19 29.14 11.91 -20.69
N GLN A 20 29.49 12.92 -21.49
CA GLN A 20 30.82 13.03 -22.11
C GLN A 20 31.91 13.25 -21.06
N GLU A 21 31.69 14.14 -20.09
CA GLU A 21 32.66 14.39 -19.01
C GLU A 21 32.87 13.15 -18.13
N PHE A 22 31.81 12.38 -17.86
CA PHE A 22 31.86 11.16 -17.08
C PHE A 22 32.64 10.05 -17.82
N GLU A 23 32.34 9.82 -19.10
CA GLU A 23 33.06 8.84 -19.93
C GLU A 23 34.54 9.23 -20.11
N ASN A 24 34.84 10.52 -20.26
CA ASN A 24 36.23 11.01 -20.35
C ASN A 24 37.01 10.84 -19.04
N ARG A 25 36.33 10.93 -17.89
CA ARG A 25 36.96 10.76 -16.58
C ARG A 25 37.11 9.28 -16.21
N PHE A 26 36.17 8.45 -16.62
CA PHE A 26 36.11 7.02 -16.30
C PHE A 26 36.14 6.18 -17.58
N ASN A 27 37.35 5.96 -18.11
CA ASN A 27 37.60 5.28 -19.38
C ASN A 27 37.02 3.85 -19.49
N ASN A 28 36.66 3.21 -18.37
CA ASN A 28 36.06 1.87 -18.32
C ASN A 28 34.54 1.91 -18.09
N SER A 29 33.91 3.08 -18.12
CA SER A 29 32.47 3.25 -17.94
C SER A 29 31.79 3.47 -19.29
N SER A 30 30.61 2.88 -19.46
CA SER A 30 29.78 3.07 -20.65
C SER A 30 28.39 3.54 -20.24
N CYS A 31 27.93 4.69 -20.75
CA CYS A 31 26.57 5.14 -20.53
C CYS A 31 25.65 4.63 -21.65
N HIS A 32 24.76 3.68 -21.32
CA HIS A 32 23.72 3.19 -22.21
C HIS A 32 22.33 3.59 -21.72
N GLU A 33 21.32 3.42 -22.58
CA GLU A 33 19.93 3.51 -22.12
C GLU A 33 19.66 2.41 -21.09
N PRO A 34 18.97 2.71 -19.97
CA PRO A 34 18.75 1.73 -18.91
C PRO A 34 17.93 0.55 -19.44
N ASN A 35 18.43 -0.66 -19.19
CA ASN A 35 17.71 -1.92 -19.38
C ASN A 35 17.26 -2.52 -18.03
N THR A 36 17.89 -2.08 -16.94
CA THR A 36 17.52 -2.37 -15.56
C THR A 36 17.63 -1.12 -14.69
N ILE A 37 16.85 -1.06 -13.61
CA ILE A 37 16.94 -0.05 -12.55
C ILE A 37 16.57 -0.67 -11.21
N LEU A 38 17.46 -0.61 -10.22
CA LEU A 38 17.27 -1.20 -8.89
C LEU A 38 16.87 -2.68 -8.95
N GLY A 39 17.45 -3.44 -9.89
CA GLY A 39 17.12 -4.84 -10.13
C GLY A 39 15.79 -5.09 -10.87
N MET A 40 15.00 -4.05 -11.17
CA MET A 40 13.82 -4.14 -12.03
C MET A 40 14.23 -4.09 -13.50
N LYS A 41 13.57 -4.89 -14.34
CA LYS A 41 13.66 -4.74 -15.79
C LYS A 41 12.99 -3.43 -16.20
N PHE A 42 13.73 -2.62 -16.95
CA PHE A 42 13.27 -1.33 -17.45
C PHE A 42 13.03 -1.41 -18.95
N GLU A 43 11.81 -1.08 -19.38
CA GLU A 43 11.47 -1.01 -20.80
C GLU A 43 10.80 0.34 -21.11
N ARG A 44 11.32 1.04 -22.11
CA ARG A 44 10.73 2.29 -22.60
C ARG A 44 10.16 2.09 -23.99
N GLU A 45 8.85 2.31 -24.14
CA GLU A 45 8.16 2.14 -25.41
C GLU A 45 7.11 3.25 -25.60
N LYS A 46 7.17 3.98 -26.72
CA LYS A 46 6.14 4.97 -27.12
C LYS A 46 5.74 5.96 -26.01
N GLY A 47 6.72 6.47 -25.26
CA GLY A 47 6.50 7.42 -24.17
C GLY A 47 6.00 6.81 -22.86
N LYS A 48 5.94 5.48 -22.76
CA LYS A 48 5.63 4.73 -21.54
C LYS A 48 6.91 4.13 -20.95
N ILE A 49 6.94 4.02 -19.63
CA ILE A 49 7.96 3.25 -18.92
C ILE A 49 7.26 2.03 -18.31
N LYS A 50 7.82 0.85 -18.52
CA LYS A 50 7.31 -0.41 -17.96
C LYS A 50 8.38 -1.00 -17.03
N LEU A 51 7.97 -1.34 -15.81
CA LEU A 51 8.83 -1.94 -14.79
C LEU A 51 8.33 -3.35 -14.45
N SER A 52 9.22 -4.33 -14.41
CA SER A 52 8.87 -5.70 -14.01
C SER A 52 10.04 -6.46 -13.38
N LEU A 53 9.73 -7.56 -12.69
CA LEU A 53 10.71 -8.43 -12.04
C LEU A 53 10.62 -9.89 -12.52
N PRO A 54 10.77 -10.16 -13.84
CA PRO A 54 10.55 -11.50 -14.40
C PRO A 54 11.50 -12.54 -13.80
N ASN A 55 12.78 -12.21 -13.66
CA ASN A 55 13.79 -13.10 -13.09
C ASN A 55 13.48 -13.51 -11.64
N HIS A 56 12.90 -12.60 -10.85
CA HIS A 56 12.50 -12.91 -9.46
C HIS A 56 11.28 -13.82 -9.43
N ILE A 57 10.33 -13.64 -10.35
CA ILE A 57 9.18 -14.53 -10.50
C ILE A 57 9.65 -15.93 -10.90
N GLU A 58 10.53 -16.04 -11.89
CA GLU A 58 11.09 -17.31 -12.36
C GLU A 58 11.89 -18.02 -11.27
N HIS A 59 12.80 -17.30 -10.62
CA HIS A 59 13.59 -17.83 -9.51
C HIS A 59 12.70 -18.40 -8.38
N GLY A 60 11.67 -17.66 -7.96
CA GLY A 60 10.75 -18.14 -6.93
C GLY A 60 9.89 -19.33 -7.37
N LEU A 61 9.55 -19.43 -8.66
CA LEU A 61 8.86 -20.62 -9.19
C LEU A 61 9.79 -21.84 -9.22
N GLU A 62 11.06 -21.67 -9.54
CA GLU A 62 12.07 -22.73 -9.54
C GLU A 62 12.38 -23.22 -8.12
N GLU A 63 12.70 -22.31 -7.19
CA GLU A 63 13.03 -22.66 -5.80
C GLU A 63 11.90 -23.43 -5.09
N LEU A 64 10.65 -23.14 -5.45
CA LEU A 64 9.48 -23.78 -4.84
C LEU A 64 8.98 -25.01 -5.62
N GLY A 65 9.64 -25.39 -6.72
CA GLY A 65 9.22 -26.50 -7.57
C GLY A 65 7.85 -26.28 -8.23
N LEU A 66 7.53 -25.02 -8.56
CA LEU A 66 6.26 -24.59 -9.14
C LEU A 66 6.35 -24.26 -10.64
N THR A 67 7.46 -24.57 -11.31
CA THR A 67 7.63 -24.35 -12.76
C THR A 67 6.53 -25.00 -13.60
N GLU A 68 6.09 -26.22 -13.24
CA GLU A 68 5.03 -26.98 -13.91
C GLU A 68 3.65 -26.90 -13.23
N CYS A 69 3.46 -25.94 -12.30
CA CYS A 69 2.18 -25.83 -11.59
C CYS A 69 1.03 -25.29 -12.46
N LYS A 70 -0.21 -25.54 -12.06
CA LYS A 70 -1.39 -24.89 -12.67
C LYS A 70 -1.40 -23.40 -12.34
N VAL A 71 -1.84 -22.57 -13.28
CA VAL A 71 -2.01 -21.13 -13.04
C VAL A 71 -3.25 -20.86 -12.18
N SER A 72 -3.19 -19.79 -11.38
CA SER A 72 -4.32 -19.26 -10.62
C SER A 72 -4.80 -17.96 -11.24
N THR A 73 -6.11 -17.70 -11.23
CA THR A 73 -6.68 -16.42 -11.70
C THR A 73 -6.76 -15.36 -10.62
N THR A 74 -6.60 -15.73 -9.35
CA THR A 74 -6.59 -14.80 -8.22
C THR A 74 -5.36 -15.05 -7.34
N PRO A 75 -4.78 -14.00 -6.74
CA PRO A 75 -3.60 -14.15 -5.86
C PRO A 75 -3.95 -14.85 -4.54
N LEU A 76 -5.16 -14.66 -4.04
CA LEU A 76 -5.68 -15.31 -2.83
C LEU A 76 -7.05 -15.96 -3.14
N THR A 77 -7.41 -17.00 -2.39
CA THR A 77 -8.78 -17.56 -2.44
C THR A 77 -9.80 -16.53 -1.96
N PRO A 78 -10.79 -16.14 -2.80
CA PRO A 78 -11.80 -15.16 -2.40
C PRO A 78 -12.60 -15.63 -1.21
N ASN A 79 -12.91 -14.72 -0.29
CA ASN A 79 -13.65 -14.98 0.96
C ASN A 79 -12.96 -15.97 1.93
N LEU A 80 -11.71 -16.36 1.67
CA LEU A 80 -10.97 -17.20 2.61
C LEU A 80 -10.57 -16.37 3.83
N LYS A 81 -10.97 -16.86 5.00
CA LYS A 81 -10.61 -16.31 6.30
C LYS A 81 -9.43 -17.09 6.86
N LEU A 82 -8.22 -16.54 6.71
CA LEU A 82 -7.01 -17.11 7.30
C LEU A 82 -7.08 -17.03 8.83
N ARG A 83 -6.51 -18.04 9.51
CA ARG A 83 -6.54 -18.20 10.96
C ARG A 83 -5.24 -18.82 11.43
N ASP A 84 -4.87 -18.58 12.68
CA ASP A 84 -3.68 -19.19 13.26
C ASP A 84 -3.67 -20.71 13.10
N ALA A 85 -2.50 -21.24 12.75
CA ALA A 85 -2.32 -22.68 12.63
C ALA A 85 -2.42 -23.34 14.02
N SER A 86 -3.16 -24.44 14.09
CA SER A 86 -3.08 -25.35 15.24
C SER A 86 -1.66 -25.93 15.34
N ASP A 87 -1.29 -26.44 16.51
CA ASP A 87 0.04 -27.05 16.70
C ASP A 87 0.24 -28.23 15.73
N ASP A 88 -0.78 -29.05 15.51
CA ASP A 88 -0.72 -30.16 14.56
C ASP A 88 -0.57 -29.69 13.11
N ASP A 89 -1.28 -28.64 12.68
CA ASP A 89 -1.15 -28.10 11.33
C ASP A 89 0.23 -27.45 11.10
N HIS A 90 0.73 -26.74 12.10
CA HIS A 90 2.08 -26.18 12.07
C HIS A 90 3.15 -27.27 12.02
N LEU A 91 2.99 -28.36 12.78
CA LEU A 91 3.89 -29.51 12.74
C LEU A 91 3.87 -30.19 11.36
N ARG A 92 2.70 -30.31 10.73
CA ARG A 92 2.58 -30.81 9.36
C ARG A 92 3.33 -29.93 8.37
N PHE A 93 3.20 -28.61 8.47
CA PHE A 93 3.99 -27.68 7.66
C PHE A 93 5.49 -27.82 7.90
N LYS A 94 5.93 -27.89 9.16
CA LYS A 94 7.35 -27.98 9.53
C LYS A 94 8.04 -29.21 8.91
N LYS A 95 7.31 -30.32 8.74
CA LYS A 95 7.81 -31.53 8.06
C LYS A 95 8.16 -31.32 6.58
N LEU A 96 7.63 -30.28 5.94
CA LEU A 96 8.00 -29.94 4.55
C LEU A 96 9.40 -29.36 4.44
N ASN A 97 10.00 -28.91 5.55
CA ASN A 97 11.32 -28.27 5.59
C ASN A 97 11.44 -27.05 4.65
N ILE A 98 10.37 -26.26 4.53
CA ILE A 98 10.29 -25.07 3.67
C ILE A 98 10.48 -23.81 4.51
N ASN A 99 11.29 -22.88 4.00
CA ASN A 99 11.45 -21.56 4.61
C ASN A 99 10.31 -20.61 4.18
N TYR A 100 9.23 -20.59 4.97
CA TYR A 100 8.07 -19.71 4.72
C TYR A 100 8.44 -18.23 4.61
N ARG A 101 9.37 -17.75 5.46
CA ARG A 101 9.78 -16.33 5.50
C ARG A 101 10.50 -15.93 4.23
N SER A 102 11.35 -16.81 3.68
CA SER A 102 12.04 -16.57 2.41
C SER A 102 11.04 -16.42 1.27
N ALA A 103 10.09 -17.35 1.17
CA ALA A 103 9.06 -17.32 0.14
C ALA A 103 8.19 -16.05 0.20
N ILE A 104 7.79 -15.63 1.41
CA ILE A 104 7.05 -14.36 1.61
C ILE A 104 7.93 -13.15 1.33
N GLY A 105 9.20 -13.17 1.72
CA GLY A 105 10.13 -12.06 1.51
C GLY A 105 10.30 -11.73 0.03
N LEU A 106 10.45 -12.75 -0.80
CA LEU A 106 10.54 -12.59 -2.25
C LEU A 106 9.23 -12.07 -2.86
N LEU A 107 8.07 -12.61 -2.42
CA LEU A 107 6.76 -12.08 -2.82
C LEU A 107 6.57 -10.61 -2.41
N ASN A 108 7.03 -10.23 -1.22
CA ASN A 108 6.95 -8.86 -0.71
C ASN A 108 7.81 -7.91 -1.54
N HIS A 109 9.01 -8.34 -1.95
CA HIS A 109 9.85 -7.56 -2.86
C HIS A 109 9.16 -7.30 -4.21
N ILE A 110 8.56 -8.35 -4.80
CA ILE A 110 7.80 -8.25 -6.05
C ILE A 110 6.59 -7.31 -5.89
N ALA A 111 5.84 -7.46 -4.79
CA ALA A 111 4.64 -6.68 -4.48
C ALA A 111 4.94 -5.19 -4.29
N GLN A 112 6.06 -4.85 -3.63
CA GLN A 112 6.44 -3.47 -3.32
C GLN A 112 7.00 -2.72 -4.52
N LEU A 113 7.62 -3.41 -5.47
CA LEU A 113 8.30 -2.74 -6.60
C LEU A 113 7.46 -2.70 -7.87
N THR A 114 6.74 -3.77 -8.21
CA THR A 114 6.13 -3.88 -9.55
C THR A 114 4.74 -4.51 -9.60
N ARG A 115 4.28 -5.16 -8.52
CA ARG A 115 3.02 -5.92 -8.49
C ARG A 115 2.07 -5.44 -7.38
N PRO A 116 1.49 -4.23 -7.50
CA PRO A 116 0.55 -3.71 -6.51
C PRO A 116 -0.64 -4.65 -6.28
N ASP A 117 -1.06 -5.39 -7.31
CA ASP A 117 -2.20 -6.30 -7.33
C ASP A 117 -2.07 -7.52 -6.38
N ILE A 118 -0.85 -7.89 -5.96
CA ILE A 118 -0.64 -8.96 -4.96
C ILE A 118 -0.43 -8.43 -3.54
N SER A 119 -0.34 -7.11 -3.34
CA SER A 119 0.06 -6.50 -2.06
C SER A 119 -0.80 -6.96 -0.88
N PHE A 120 -2.13 -6.98 -1.06
CA PHE A 120 -3.05 -7.46 -0.03
C PHE A 120 -2.81 -8.93 0.35
N ALA A 121 -2.63 -9.80 -0.65
CA ALA A 121 -2.41 -11.23 -0.44
C ALA A 121 -1.11 -11.47 0.33
N VAL A 122 -0.03 -10.79 -0.08
CA VAL A 122 1.28 -10.89 0.58
C VAL A 122 1.22 -10.35 2.01
N SER A 123 0.63 -9.17 2.21
CA SER A 123 0.45 -8.56 3.53
C SER A 123 -0.35 -9.47 4.48
N SER A 124 -1.41 -10.11 3.96
CA SER A 124 -2.22 -11.06 4.72
C SER A 124 -1.44 -12.33 5.11
N LEU A 125 -0.67 -12.89 4.18
CA LEU A 125 0.10 -14.12 4.41
C LEU A 125 1.34 -13.90 5.29
N ALA A 126 1.93 -12.69 5.25
CA ALA A 126 3.10 -12.33 6.04
C ALA A 126 2.83 -12.39 7.56
N ARG A 127 1.58 -12.21 7.99
CA ARG A 127 1.13 -12.30 9.39
C ARG A 127 1.52 -13.64 10.05
N TYR A 128 1.53 -14.71 9.26
CA TYR A 128 1.77 -16.07 9.74
C TYR A 128 3.24 -16.51 9.66
N SER A 129 4.17 -15.57 9.44
CA SER A 129 5.61 -15.84 9.29
C SER A 129 6.29 -16.44 10.53
N VAL A 130 5.65 -16.35 11.71
CA VAL A 130 6.15 -16.94 12.95
C VAL A 130 5.69 -18.40 13.08
N LYS A 131 4.42 -18.67 12.84
CA LYS A 131 3.80 -20.00 12.98
C LYS A 131 2.92 -20.33 11.75
N PRO A 132 3.54 -20.62 10.58
CA PRO A 132 2.80 -20.94 9.36
C PRO A 132 2.14 -22.32 9.45
N GLY A 133 1.06 -22.52 8.69
CA GLY A 133 0.30 -23.76 8.62
C GLY A 133 0.16 -24.24 7.18
N MET A 134 -0.47 -25.38 6.97
CA MET A 134 -0.65 -25.94 5.61
C MET A 134 -1.56 -25.06 4.77
N THR A 135 -2.60 -24.48 5.37
CA THR A 135 -3.50 -23.52 4.69
C THR A 135 -2.74 -22.27 4.23
N HIS A 136 -1.89 -21.71 5.10
CA HIS A 136 -1.04 -20.58 4.74
C HIS A 136 -0.10 -20.92 3.59
N TRP A 137 0.55 -22.08 3.65
CA TRP A 137 1.43 -22.54 2.58
C TRP A 137 0.71 -22.78 1.25
N HIS A 138 -0.52 -23.32 1.31
CA HIS A 138 -1.35 -23.48 0.13
C HIS A 138 -1.61 -22.14 -0.57
N GLU A 139 -1.97 -21.11 0.19
CA GLU A 139 -2.22 -19.77 -0.36
C GLU A 139 -0.94 -19.06 -0.82
N VAL A 140 0.21 -19.27 -0.18
CA VAL A 140 1.51 -18.80 -0.72
C VAL A 140 1.76 -19.38 -2.10
N LYS A 141 1.60 -20.70 -2.28
CA LYS A 141 1.74 -21.32 -3.60
C LYS A 141 0.72 -20.76 -4.59
N LYS A 142 -0.48 -20.39 -4.16
CA LYS A 142 -1.50 -19.78 -5.02
C LYS A 142 -1.06 -18.41 -5.54
N VAL A 143 -0.41 -17.57 -4.72
CA VAL A 143 0.17 -16.30 -5.18
C VAL A 143 1.22 -16.56 -6.27
N TRP A 144 2.09 -17.55 -6.08
CA TRP A 144 3.08 -17.94 -7.10
C TRP A 144 2.44 -18.48 -8.39
N GLN A 145 1.37 -19.28 -8.28
CA GLN A 145 0.58 -19.75 -9.42
C GLN A 145 -0.08 -18.61 -10.19
N TYR A 146 -0.51 -17.56 -9.47
CA TYR A 146 -1.06 -16.35 -10.07
C TYR A 146 0.02 -15.54 -10.79
N LEU A 147 1.19 -15.34 -10.17
CA LEU A 147 2.34 -14.69 -10.80
C LEU A 147 2.79 -15.45 -12.06
N LYS A 148 2.80 -16.78 -12.05
CA LYS A 148 3.10 -17.60 -13.23
C LYS A 148 2.18 -17.29 -14.41
N GLY A 149 0.88 -17.14 -14.14
CA GLY A 149 -0.14 -16.83 -15.15
C GLY A 149 -0.14 -15.36 -15.59
N THR A 150 0.47 -14.47 -14.79
CA THR A 150 0.48 -13.01 -14.99
C THR A 150 1.90 -12.44 -15.14
N ARG A 151 2.88 -13.28 -15.52
CA ARG A 151 4.30 -12.91 -15.58
C ARG A 151 4.62 -11.77 -16.55
N GLU A 152 3.76 -11.60 -17.57
CA GLU A 152 3.88 -10.57 -18.59
C GLU A 152 3.33 -9.21 -18.15
N LEU A 153 2.63 -9.15 -17.01
CA LEU A 153 2.16 -7.88 -16.47
C LEU A 153 3.33 -7.07 -15.93
N LYS A 154 3.28 -5.76 -16.18
CA LYS A 154 4.33 -4.81 -15.85
C LYS A 154 3.67 -3.54 -15.33
N LEU A 155 4.26 -2.95 -14.30
CA LEU A 155 3.84 -1.64 -13.81
C LEU A 155 4.13 -0.61 -14.92
N THR A 156 3.07 -0.04 -15.51
CA THR A 156 3.20 0.89 -16.63
C THR A 156 3.00 2.34 -16.16
N LEU A 157 4.08 3.12 -16.22
CA LEU A 157 4.06 4.55 -15.99
C LEU A 157 3.82 5.29 -17.31
N GLU A 158 2.68 5.97 -17.40
CA GLU A 158 2.29 6.83 -18.50
C GLU A 158 1.36 7.97 -18.05
N ILE A 159 1.33 9.08 -18.79
CA ILE A 159 0.41 10.17 -18.51
C ILE A 159 -0.99 9.78 -19.03
N LYS A 160 -1.87 9.29 -18.15
CA LYS A 160 -3.26 8.93 -18.47
C LYS A 160 -4.23 10.09 -18.25
N LYS A 161 -3.96 10.91 -17.24
CA LYS A 161 -4.81 12.03 -16.80
C LYS A 161 -3.96 13.28 -16.55
N PRO A 162 -3.62 14.05 -17.60
CA PRO A 162 -2.76 15.23 -17.50
C PRO A 162 -3.21 16.28 -16.47
N ASN A 163 -4.52 16.41 -16.26
CA ASN A 163 -5.10 17.40 -15.34
C ASN A 163 -5.14 16.94 -13.88
N GLN A 164 -4.71 15.71 -13.59
CA GLN A 164 -4.70 15.14 -12.24
C GLN A 164 -3.26 14.90 -11.81
N LEU A 165 -2.60 15.95 -11.30
CA LEU A 165 -1.20 15.89 -10.93
C LEU A 165 -0.93 14.80 -9.89
N LEU A 166 -1.48 14.92 -8.67
CA LEU A 166 -1.32 13.94 -7.59
C LEU A 166 -2.67 13.60 -6.98
N GLN A 167 -3.08 12.33 -7.02
CA GLN A 167 -4.30 11.81 -6.40
C GLN A 167 -3.94 10.67 -5.46
N ILE A 168 -4.46 10.68 -4.24
CA ILE A 168 -4.11 9.70 -3.21
C ILE A 168 -5.40 9.09 -2.69
N TYR A 169 -5.62 7.81 -2.94
CA TYR A 169 -6.77 7.08 -2.41
C TYR A 169 -6.35 6.36 -1.15
N SER A 170 -7.21 6.36 -0.13
CA SER A 170 -7.00 5.61 1.10
C SER A 170 -8.28 4.92 1.51
N ASP A 171 -8.18 3.65 1.91
CA ASP A 171 -9.29 2.82 2.37
C ASP A 171 -8.84 1.93 3.53
N ALA A 172 -9.79 1.56 4.39
CA ALA A 172 -9.60 0.51 5.36
C ALA A 172 -10.71 -0.53 5.31
N SER A 173 -10.30 -1.79 5.41
CA SER A 173 -11.17 -2.88 5.80
C SER A 173 -11.53 -2.72 7.30
N TRP A 174 -12.74 -3.07 7.75
CA TRP A 174 -13.13 -2.94 9.16
C TRP A 174 -13.39 -4.29 9.83
N GLY A 175 -12.54 -4.65 10.80
CA GLY A 175 -12.76 -5.84 11.64
C GLY A 175 -12.76 -7.17 10.89
N ASP A 176 -12.15 -7.20 9.70
CA ASP A 176 -12.17 -8.35 8.80
C ASP A 176 -11.24 -9.47 9.24
N ASP A 177 -10.22 -9.17 10.05
CA ASP A 177 -9.38 -10.22 10.64
C ASP A 177 -10.24 -11.09 11.58
N PRO A 178 -10.45 -12.38 11.27
CA PRO A 178 -11.30 -13.25 12.07
C PRO A 178 -10.76 -13.51 13.48
N GLN A 179 -9.46 -13.33 13.68
CA GLN A 179 -8.75 -13.68 14.91
C GLN A 179 -8.78 -12.52 15.90
N ASP A 180 -8.15 -11.42 15.52
CA ASP A 180 -7.93 -10.27 16.39
C ASP A 180 -8.82 -9.06 16.04
N ARG A 181 -9.73 -9.20 15.06
CA ARG A 181 -10.66 -8.13 14.64
C ARG A 181 -9.97 -6.83 14.24
N THR A 182 -8.72 -6.95 13.80
CA THR A 182 -7.92 -5.86 13.28
C THR A 182 -8.27 -5.61 11.81
N SER A 183 -8.11 -4.35 11.44
CA SER A 183 -8.43 -3.80 10.13
C SER A 183 -7.23 -3.91 9.18
N GLN A 184 -7.45 -3.89 7.87
CA GLN A 184 -6.38 -3.73 6.88
C GLN A 184 -6.42 -2.31 6.33
N SER A 185 -5.31 -1.58 6.43
CA SER A 185 -5.10 -0.28 5.80
C SER A 185 -4.55 -0.44 4.38
N GLY A 186 -5.04 0.38 3.46
CA GLY A 186 -4.49 0.51 2.12
C GLY A 186 -4.45 1.96 1.64
N TYR A 187 -3.39 2.33 0.92
CA TYR A 187 -3.39 3.57 0.16
C TYR A 187 -2.74 3.36 -1.21
N ILE A 188 -3.14 4.18 -2.18
CA ILE A 188 -2.54 4.20 -3.51
C ILE A 188 -2.45 5.62 -4.06
N CYS A 189 -1.26 5.97 -4.55
CA CYS A 189 -0.91 7.28 -5.06
C CYS A 189 -0.78 7.22 -6.58
N PHE A 190 -1.47 8.13 -7.25
CA PHE A 190 -1.42 8.32 -8.69
C PHE A 190 -0.78 9.66 -9.05
N LEU A 191 0.17 9.62 -9.97
CA LEU A 191 0.77 10.78 -10.62
C LEU A 191 0.32 10.82 -12.08
N PHE A 192 -0.40 11.85 -12.49
CA PHE A 192 -0.99 11.95 -13.84
C PHE A 192 -1.80 10.71 -14.26
N GLY A 193 -2.45 10.06 -13.30
CA GLY A 193 -3.22 8.83 -13.51
C GLY A 193 -2.39 7.54 -13.62
N SER A 194 -1.08 7.57 -13.38
CA SER A 194 -0.25 6.37 -13.21
C SER A 194 0.09 6.10 -11.75
N ILE A 195 0.09 4.83 -11.36
CA ILE A 195 0.41 4.41 -9.99
C ILE A 195 1.91 4.60 -9.75
N ILE A 196 2.25 5.27 -8.65
CA ILE A 196 3.64 5.57 -8.29
C ILE A 196 4.02 5.14 -6.88
N SER A 197 3.04 4.96 -5.99
CA SER A 197 3.27 4.50 -4.61
C SER A 197 2.00 3.82 -4.11
N TRP A 198 2.15 2.78 -3.30
CA TRP A 198 1.04 2.04 -2.70
C TRP A 198 1.50 1.34 -1.44
N ASN A 199 0.54 1.02 -0.57
CA ASN A 199 0.78 0.21 0.60
C ASN A 199 -0.45 -0.63 0.95
N SER A 200 -0.21 -1.81 1.52
CA SER A 200 -1.24 -2.66 2.12
C SER A 200 -0.69 -3.22 3.42
N SER A 201 -1.25 -2.81 4.55
CA SER A 201 -0.73 -3.17 5.87
C SER A 201 -1.83 -3.50 6.88
N LYS A 202 -1.54 -4.44 7.78
CA LYS A 202 -2.41 -4.75 8.92
C LYS A 202 -2.31 -3.61 9.93
N GLN A 203 -3.46 -3.14 10.41
CA GLN A 203 -3.48 -2.14 11.48
C GLN A 203 -2.96 -2.73 12.79
N ARG A 204 -2.15 -1.93 13.51
CA ARG A 204 -1.49 -2.36 14.74
C ARG A 204 -2.44 -2.52 15.92
N SER A 205 -3.59 -1.87 15.87
CA SER A 205 -4.60 -1.85 16.93
C SER A 205 -5.98 -2.21 16.37
N VAL A 206 -6.80 -2.79 17.23
CA VAL A 206 -8.22 -2.99 16.95
C VAL A 206 -8.91 -1.64 16.98
N THR A 207 -9.68 -1.36 15.93
CA THR A 207 -10.48 -0.14 15.79
C THR A 207 -11.91 -0.40 16.21
N TYR A 208 -12.50 0.52 16.97
CA TYR A 208 -13.83 0.36 17.54
C TYR A 208 -14.95 0.84 16.62
N SER A 209 -14.61 1.51 15.51
CA SER A 209 -15.55 1.93 14.45
C SER A 209 -14.91 1.84 13.06
N SER A 210 -15.72 1.81 12.01
CA SER A 210 -15.25 1.88 10.61
C SER A 210 -14.50 3.19 10.34
N THR A 211 -15.03 4.30 10.84
CA THR A 211 -14.42 5.64 10.70
C THR A 211 -13.02 5.71 11.35
N GLU A 212 -12.83 5.05 12.49
CA GLU A 212 -11.51 4.93 13.12
C GLU A 212 -10.54 4.07 12.28
N ALA A 213 -11.05 3.01 11.64
CA ALA A 213 -10.26 2.20 10.73
C ALA A 213 -9.80 3.01 9.52
N GLU A 214 -10.68 3.79 8.90
CA GLU A 214 -10.38 4.62 7.72
C GLU A 214 -9.48 5.82 8.01
N LEU A 215 -9.47 6.31 9.25
CA LEU A 215 -8.55 7.39 9.66
C LEU A 215 -7.07 6.95 9.54
N ASN A 216 -6.75 5.69 9.83
CA ASN A 216 -5.38 5.19 9.81
C ASN A 216 -4.70 5.25 8.42
N PRO A 217 -5.26 4.65 7.35
CA PRO A 217 -4.69 4.74 6.02
C PRO A 217 -4.69 6.17 5.50
N LEU A 218 -5.65 7.02 5.88
CA LEU A 218 -5.64 8.45 5.52
C LEU A 218 -4.44 9.19 6.11
N VAL A 219 -4.07 8.91 7.36
CA VAL A 219 -2.86 9.48 7.99
C VAL A 219 -1.58 8.97 7.34
N GLU A 220 -1.53 7.68 6.98
CA GLU A 220 -0.39 7.12 6.24
C GLU A 220 -0.26 7.76 4.86
N ALA A 221 -1.36 7.84 4.12
CA ALA A 221 -1.49 8.50 2.84
C ALA A 221 -1.09 9.98 2.89
N PHE A 222 -1.45 10.69 3.97
CA PHE A 222 -1.05 12.08 4.19
C PHE A 222 0.47 12.24 4.22
N HIS A 223 1.17 11.44 5.03
CA HIS A 223 2.63 11.51 5.10
C HIS A 223 3.28 11.18 3.74
N GLU A 224 2.76 10.17 3.05
CA GLU A 224 3.21 9.84 1.69
C GLU A 224 3.00 11.01 0.73
N GLY A 225 1.84 11.68 0.80
CA GLY A 225 1.52 12.86 0.02
C GLY A 225 2.45 14.04 0.30
N VAL A 226 2.79 14.29 1.57
CA VAL A 226 3.77 15.32 1.95
C VAL A 226 5.13 15.02 1.33
N TRP A 227 5.58 13.76 1.39
CA TRP A 227 6.84 13.35 0.79
C TRP A 227 6.82 13.51 -0.74
N LEU A 228 5.75 13.08 -1.41
CA LEU A 228 5.58 13.22 -2.86
C LEU A 228 5.52 14.70 -3.29
N LYS A 229 4.85 15.57 -2.54
CA LYS A 229 4.85 17.02 -2.80
C LYS A 229 6.27 17.59 -2.74
N ALA A 230 7.05 17.23 -1.73
CA ALA A 230 8.44 17.67 -1.59
C ALA A 230 9.29 17.16 -2.75
N LEU A 231 9.12 15.90 -3.14
CA LEU A 231 9.82 15.29 -4.27
C LEU A 231 9.51 16.02 -5.59
N LEU A 232 8.23 16.34 -5.86
CA LEU A 232 7.81 17.05 -7.06
C LEU A 232 8.35 18.50 -7.11
N ALA A 233 8.37 19.16 -5.95
CA ALA A 233 8.96 20.48 -5.80
C ALA A 233 10.48 20.45 -6.08
N GLU A 234 11.20 19.44 -5.61
CA GLU A 234 12.64 19.33 -5.79
C GLU A 234 13.03 18.92 -7.22
N ILE A 235 12.35 17.92 -7.79
CA ILE A 235 12.73 17.34 -9.09
C ILE A 235 12.21 18.19 -10.26
N TRP A 236 10.98 18.68 -10.18
CA TRP A 236 10.30 19.35 -11.29
C TRP A 236 9.96 20.82 -11.03
N ASN A 237 10.33 21.36 -9.86
CA ASN A 237 9.94 22.71 -9.45
C ASN A 237 8.43 22.93 -9.50
N ILE A 238 7.65 21.86 -9.26
CA ILE A 238 6.19 21.91 -9.22
C ILE A 238 5.78 22.05 -7.75
N GLN A 239 5.35 23.26 -7.40
CA GLN A 239 4.79 23.54 -6.08
C GLN A 239 3.31 23.13 -6.05
N LEU A 240 3.00 22.22 -5.15
CA LEU A 240 1.63 21.78 -4.87
C LEU A 240 1.18 22.43 -3.57
N ASP A 241 0.15 23.28 -3.64
CA ASP A 241 -0.46 23.84 -2.42
C ASP A 241 -1.05 22.71 -1.57
N ALA A 242 -1.83 21.82 -2.21
CA ALA A 242 -2.50 20.71 -1.56
C ALA A 242 -2.44 19.43 -2.38
N ALA A 243 -2.25 18.29 -1.71
CA ALA A 243 -2.51 16.99 -2.31
C ALA A 243 -4.01 16.66 -2.20
N ASN A 244 -4.56 16.02 -3.24
CA ASN A 244 -5.93 15.52 -3.21
C ASN A 244 -5.96 14.13 -2.57
N HIS A 245 -6.60 14.02 -1.41
CA HIS A 245 -6.87 12.78 -0.72
C HIS A 245 -8.31 12.36 -0.95
N ILE A 246 -8.50 11.13 -1.39
CA ILE A 246 -9.79 10.58 -1.81
C ILE A 246 -10.19 9.49 -0.82
N ILE A 247 -11.37 9.65 -0.23
CA ILE A 247 -11.97 8.74 0.77
C ILE A 247 -13.42 8.44 0.38
N ASP A 248 -14.02 7.43 0.99
CA ASP A 248 -15.42 7.06 0.78
C ASP A 248 -16.28 6.99 2.05
N ASP A 249 -15.73 7.16 3.27
CA ASP A 249 -16.54 7.35 4.49
C ASP A 249 -17.07 8.79 4.62
N PRO A 250 -18.41 8.99 4.50
CA PRO A 250 -19.03 10.30 4.63
C PRO A 250 -18.96 10.86 6.06
N THR A 251 -18.96 9.99 7.08
CA THR A 251 -18.81 10.34 8.50
C THR A 251 -17.41 10.87 8.78
N LEU A 252 -16.38 10.21 8.24
CA LEU A 252 -15.01 10.69 8.34
C LEU A 252 -14.86 12.05 7.65
N ASN A 253 -15.40 12.17 6.43
CA ASN A 253 -15.39 13.43 5.70
C ASN A 253 -16.09 14.56 6.49
N GLU A 254 -17.27 14.28 7.07
CA GLU A 254 -17.97 15.25 7.92
C GLU A 254 -17.08 15.67 9.09
N GLN A 255 -16.51 14.72 9.86
CA GLN A 255 -15.63 15.02 10.98
C GLN A 255 -14.43 15.90 10.60
N LEU A 256 -13.84 15.67 9.43
CA LEU A 256 -12.68 16.43 8.95
C LEU A 256 -13.04 17.86 8.52
N MET A 257 -14.24 18.08 7.99
CA MET A 257 -14.68 19.38 7.46
C MET A 257 -15.35 20.28 8.52
N MET A 258 -15.77 19.72 9.65
CA MET A 258 -16.43 20.47 10.72
C MET A 258 -15.49 21.47 11.40
N SER A 259 -16.06 22.59 11.86
CA SER A 259 -15.35 23.54 12.72
C SER A 259 -15.04 22.94 14.11
N ASP A 260 -14.08 23.54 14.83
CA ASP A 260 -13.72 23.08 16.17
C ASP A 260 -14.88 23.18 17.18
N GLU A 261 -15.77 24.15 16.99
CA GLU A 261 -16.95 24.34 17.83
C GLU A 261 -18.01 23.28 17.55
N GLU A 262 -18.33 23.03 16.28
CA GLU A 262 -19.28 21.98 15.89
C GLU A 262 -18.78 20.58 16.27
N PHE A 263 -17.47 20.31 16.09
CA PHE A 263 -16.88 19.04 16.47
C PHE A 263 -16.99 18.81 17.99
N LYS A 264 -16.68 19.84 18.80
CA LYS A 264 -16.87 19.76 20.26
C LYS A 264 -18.34 19.55 20.61
N LEU A 265 -19.27 20.29 20.01
CA LEU A 265 -20.69 20.17 20.29
C LEU A 265 -21.25 18.77 19.95
N LYS A 266 -20.79 18.19 18.82
CA LYS A 266 -21.32 16.93 18.30
C LYS A 266 -20.65 15.69 18.89
N PHE A 267 -19.37 15.77 19.26
CA PHE A 267 -18.58 14.60 19.69
C PHE A 267 -18.05 14.69 21.13
N CYS A 268 -18.05 15.86 21.78
CA CYS A 268 -17.88 15.94 23.23
C CYS A 268 -19.26 15.84 23.90
N ASN A 269 -19.73 14.61 24.11
CA ASN A 269 -20.94 14.40 24.89
C ASN A 269 -20.71 14.75 26.37
N GLU A 270 -21.58 15.57 26.95
CA GLU A 270 -21.87 15.48 28.38
C GLU A 270 -22.57 14.15 28.62
N HIS A 271 -21.82 13.17 29.10
CA HIS A 271 -22.37 11.89 29.45
C HIS A 271 -23.18 12.01 30.75
N LEU A 272 -24.52 11.98 30.66
CA LEU A 272 -25.39 11.79 31.82
C LEU A 272 -25.39 10.30 32.21
N ILE A 273 -24.32 9.89 32.89
CA ILE A 273 -24.14 8.52 33.38
C ILE A 273 -24.55 8.48 34.86
N ASP A 274 -25.56 7.66 35.18
CA ASP A 274 -26.02 7.42 36.56
C ASP A 274 -25.04 6.57 37.38
N ASN A 275 -24.23 5.76 36.69
CA ASN A 275 -23.21 4.91 37.27
C ASN A 275 -21.89 5.67 37.39
N LYS A 276 -21.64 6.20 38.59
CA LYS A 276 -20.40 6.93 38.95
C LYS A 276 -19.11 6.22 38.52
N GLY A 277 -19.07 4.88 38.56
CA GLY A 277 -17.89 4.10 38.13
C GLY A 277 -17.70 4.04 36.62
N LEU A 278 -18.77 4.15 35.83
CA LEU A 278 -18.71 4.30 34.38
C LEU A 278 -18.45 5.76 33.99
N ASP A 279 -19.04 6.73 34.69
CA ASP A 279 -18.77 8.17 34.53
C ASP A 279 -17.29 8.49 34.74
N ASP A 280 -16.67 7.97 35.80
CA ASP A 280 -15.24 8.13 36.07
C ASP A 280 -14.35 7.48 35.00
N LYS A 281 -14.81 6.39 34.35
CA LYS A 281 -14.11 5.75 33.23
C LYS A 281 -14.28 6.51 31.92
N VAL A 282 -15.47 7.09 31.71
CA VAL A 282 -15.83 7.83 30.50
C VAL A 282 -15.21 9.23 30.48
N LYS A 283 -15.15 9.92 31.63
CA LYS A 283 -14.39 11.17 31.80
C LYS A 283 -12.88 11.00 31.55
N LYS A 284 -12.38 9.77 31.69
CA LYS A 284 -10.98 9.38 31.37
C LYS A 284 -10.85 8.75 29.99
N PHE A 285 -11.94 8.54 29.26
CA PHE A 285 -11.94 8.10 27.86
C PHE A 285 -11.40 9.24 26.98
N GLY A 286 -10.51 8.95 26.03
CA GLY A 286 -9.69 9.98 25.35
C GLY A 286 -8.41 10.39 26.09
N SER A 287 -8.38 10.28 27.42
CA SER A 287 -7.15 10.44 28.23
C SER A 287 -6.32 9.15 28.31
N ASN A 288 -6.90 8.02 27.91
CA ASN A 288 -6.24 6.72 27.86
C ASN A 288 -5.22 6.70 26.70
N PRO A 289 -3.96 6.25 26.92
CA PRO A 289 -2.98 6.07 25.85
C PRO A 289 -3.52 5.30 24.62
N LYS A 290 -4.49 4.41 24.83
CA LYS A 290 -5.11 3.60 23.78
C LYS A 290 -6.04 4.36 22.83
N THR A 291 -6.63 5.50 23.21
CA THR A 291 -7.56 6.27 22.33
C THR A 291 -7.06 7.67 22.01
N ARG A 292 -6.15 8.23 22.82
CA ARG A 292 -5.52 9.54 22.62
C ARG A 292 -4.92 9.71 21.21
N HIS A 293 -4.41 8.63 20.64
CA HIS A 293 -3.78 8.66 19.33
C HIS A 293 -4.77 8.93 18.18
N ILE A 294 -6.05 8.57 18.35
CA ILE A 294 -7.12 8.84 17.37
C ILE A 294 -7.43 10.34 17.38
N ASP A 295 -7.68 10.90 18.57
CA ASP A 295 -7.95 12.34 18.73
C ASP A 295 -6.81 13.20 18.19
N LEU A 296 -5.55 12.79 18.44
CA LEU A 296 -4.37 13.47 17.90
C LEU A 296 -4.31 13.42 16.36
N LYS A 297 -4.58 12.25 15.77
CA LYS A 297 -4.61 12.06 14.31
C LYS A 297 -5.70 12.90 13.66
N THR A 298 -6.93 12.81 14.17
CA THR A 298 -8.07 13.58 13.68
C THR A 298 -7.83 15.08 13.80
N LYS A 299 -7.34 15.54 14.96
CA LYS A 299 -7.01 16.96 15.16
C LYS A 299 -5.89 17.42 14.22
N GLY A 300 -4.85 16.61 14.03
CA GLY A 300 -3.76 16.89 13.11
C GLY A 300 -4.27 17.06 11.68
N LEU A 301 -5.00 16.08 11.15
CA LEU A 301 -5.57 16.17 9.80
C LEU A 301 -6.54 17.35 9.64
N ARG A 302 -7.39 17.63 10.63
CA ARG A 302 -8.30 18.80 10.59
C ARG A 302 -7.53 20.13 10.49
N GLN A 303 -6.39 20.25 11.18
CA GLN A 303 -5.53 21.42 11.05
C GLN A 303 -4.94 21.54 9.64
N GLU A 304 -4.50 20.43 9.05
CA GLU A 304 -3.96 20.41 7.68
C GLU A 304 -5.02 20.78 6.63
N VAL A 305 -6.27 20.31 6.79
CA VAL A 305 -7.41 20.73 5.96
C VAL A 305 -7.64 22.25 6.10
N LYS A 306 -7.65 22.76 7.34
CA LYS A 306 -7.86 24.18 7.62
C LYS A 306 -6.76 25.07 7.05
N HIS A 307 -5.51 24.61 7.06
CA HIS A 307 -4.37 25.29 6.45
C HIS A 307 -4.31 25.11 4.92
N GLN A 308 -5.26 24.38 4.32
CA GLN A 308 -5.31 24.06 2.90
C GLN A 308 -4.08 23.28 2.40
N ASN A 309 -3.41 22.54 3.29
CA ASN A 309 -2.27 21.68 2.93
C ASN A 309 -2.71 20.35 2.30
N ILE A 310 -3.97 19.96 2.54
CA ILE A 310 -4.65 18.81 1.94
C ILE A 310 -6.06 19.19 1.49
N ARG A 311 -6.52 18.53 0.42
CA ARG A 311 -7.90 18.58 -0.06
C ARG A 311 -8.50 17.19 0.10
N ILE A 312 -9.57 17.06 0.88
CA ILE A 312 -10.31 15.81 0.99
C ILE A 312 -11.44 15.81 -0.05
N GLN A 313 -11.55 14.72 -0.82
CA GLN A 313 -12.61 14.50 -1.78
C GLN A 313 -13.34 13.19 -1.44
N LEU A 314 -14.64 13.30 -1.21
CA LEU A 314 -15.50 12.14 -0.99
C LEU A 314 -15.92 11.54 -2.34
N ILE A 315 -15.80 10.22 -2.48
CA ILE A 315 -16.30 9.44 -3.61
C ILE A 315 -17.22 8.32 -3.14
N LYS A 316 -17.82 7.59 -4.08
CA LYS A 316 -18.60 6.39 -3.77
C LYS A 316 -17.66 5.21 -3.49
N THR A 317 -18.02 4.34 -2.55
CA THR A 317 -17.28 3.09 -2.26
C THR A 317 -17.06 2.21 -3.49
N THR A 318 -18.00 2.18 -4.43
CA THR A 318 -17.84 1.42 -5.69
C THR A 318 -16.73 1.95 -6.61
N GLU A 319 -16.28 3.18 -6.39
CA GLU A 319 -15.21 3.85 -7.13
C GLU A 319 -13.89 3.86 -6.32
N MET A 320 -13.88 3.29 -5.11
CA MET A 320 -12.72 3.28 -4.23
C MET A 320 -11.69 2.26 -4.72
N ILE A 321 -10.65 2.75 -5.40
CA ILE A 321 -9.60 1.91 -5.98
C ILE A 321 -8.73 1.26 -4.88
N ALA A 322 -8.61 1.93 -3.72
CA ALA A 322 -7.82 1.42 -2.59
C ALA A 322 -8.40 0.13 -1.97
N ASP A 323 -9.66 -0.22 -2.25
CA ASP A 323 -10.28 -1.50 -1.86
C ASP A 323 -9.45 -2.72 -2.31
N ALA A 324 -8.79 -2.62 -3.46
CA ALA A 324 -7.92 -3.68 -3.97
C ALA A 324 -6.71 -3.98 -3.05
N LEU A 325 -6.37 -3.04 -2.17
CA LEU A 325 -5.28 -3.14 -1.19
C LEU A 325 -5.79 -3.53 0.20
N THR A 326 -7.10 -3.55 0.43
CA THR A 326 -7.72 -3.90 1.72
C THR A 326 -8.49 -5.21 1.69
N LYS A 327 -8.86 -5.70 0.49
CA LYS A 327 -9.72 -6.88 0.28
C LYS A 327 -9.15 -7.81 -0.80
N SER A 328 -9.52 -9.08 -0.74
CA SER A 328 -9.14 -10.06 -1.78
C SER A 328 -9.89 -9.76 -3.09
N ALA A 329 -9.17 -9.73 -4.21
CA ALA A 329 -9.78 -9.60 -5.53
C ALA A 329 -10.82 -10.71 -5.80
N SER A 330 -11.98 -10.32 -6.33
CA SER A 330 -13.03 -11.26 -6.73
C SER A 330 -12.65 -11.98 -8.03
N LYS A 331 -13.19 -13.18 -8.29
CA LYS A 331 -12.95 -13.92 -9.55
C LYS A 331 -13.32 -13.15 -10.82
N SER A 332 -14.17 -12.14 -10.71
CA SER A 332 -14.64 -11.30 -11.81
C SER A 332 -13.77 -10.07 -12.05
N SER A 333 -12.78 -9.79 -11.18
CA SER A 333 -11.85 -8.67 -11.38
C SER A 333 -10.82 -9.07 -12.43
N PRO A 334 -10.62 -8.29 -13.50
CA PRO A 334 -9.60 -8.60 -14.49
C PRO A 334 -8.20 -8.63 -13.83
N PRO A 335 -7.29 -9.53 -14.22
CA PRO A 335 -5.90 -9.46 -13.77
C PRO A 335 -5.30 -8.10 -14.13
N GLY A 336 -4.57 -7.47 -13.22
CA GLY A 336 -3.87 -6.20 -13.50
C GLY A 336 -4.73 -4.94 -13.47
N VAL A 337 -5.81 -4.87 -12.65
CA VAL A 337 -6.57 -3.60 -12.43
C VAL A 337 -5.66 -2.42 -12.03
N LEU A 338 -4.51 -2.72 -11.44
CA LEU A 338 -3.53 -1.77 -10.93
C LEU A 338 -2.23 -1.70 -11.77
N GLU A 339 -2.21 -2.23 -13.01
CA GLU A 339 -0.97 -2.37 -13.80
C GLU A 339 -0.97 -1.65 -15.15
#